data_AF-A0A369BG45-F1
#
_entry.id   AF-A0A369BG45-F1
#
_cell.length_a   1.000
_cell.length_b   1.000
_cell.length_c   1.000
_cell.angle_alpha   90.00
_cell.angle_beta   90.00
_cell.angle_gamma   90.00
#
_symmetry.space_group_name_H-M   'P 1'
#
loop_
_entity.id
_entity.type
_entity.pdbx_description
1 polymer ?
#
loop_
_entity_poly.entity_id
_entity_poly.type
_entity_poly.pdbx_seq_one_letter_code
_entity_poly.pdbx_strand_id
1 'polypeptide(L)'
;MVWLVLILLAFIFQIATILVLEFRSPSKAVAWMFILFVVPLIGFILYYFVAQDYKKRRKLRRRGSRLFQEMKARLWQQSEIVDSIGSMHNGEFAGHERLFSLLTHLSESPITGCNETQVFNNGEAAFHAMLGEMDKAKDHIHIEFYIFRNDGIGTQFQEVMIRKAREGVKVRLVCDGLGSYKLPRSFVGKLEEAGVEFFFFLPPLIATLDRRVNYRNHRKIIVIDGTVGFVGGLNVGDDYLGLYEKMGYWRDTHLQIKGDAVYFLQNTFLGDWRLASGQRINDPALFPEHDCQGAEQVQILTSGPDQHWNALQEMCFGAISVAKRRIWIASPYFIPDPSIYAGLKTAAVSGVEVKIIIPYHSDSRLVKLASLSYVEDLMQAGVQFYEYTKGFIHAKVLIVDDLLASVGTANMDMRSFFYNFEMTALLFDQEAVSRLSRDFEQDLNDSRLIVPREFARRSRLQKGAELVARLLSPLL
;
A
#
# COMPACT_ATOMS: atom_id res chain seq x y z
N MET A 1 36.54 -21.77 -29.64
CA MET A 1 35.49 -21.46 -30.64
C MET A 1 34.16 -22.08 -30.28
N VAL A 2 34.04 -23.42 -30.15
CA VAL A 2 32.76 -24.07 -29.79
C VAL A 2 32.17 -23.54 -28.48
N TRP A 3 32.98 -23.35 -27.43
CA TRP A 3 32.52 -22.82 -26.15
C TRP A 3 31.97 -21.38 -26.22
N LEU A 4 32.54 -20.51 -27.07
CA LEU A 4 32.04 -19.16 -27.31
C LEU A 4 30.69 -19.17 -28.01
N VAL A 5 30.51 -20.08 -28.98
CA VAL A 5 29.22 -20.29 -29.65
C VAL A 5 28.17 -20.79 -28.66
N LEU A 6 28.53 -21.72 -27.76
CA LEU A 6 27.62 -22.19 -26.72
C LEU A 6 27.21 -21.07 -25.75
N ILE A 7 28.13 -20.20 -25.34
CA ILE A 7 27.82 -19.04 -24.50
C ILE A 7 26.87 -18.07 -25.23
N LEU A 8 27.15 -17.77 -26.49
CA LEU A 8 26.31 -16.88 -27.29
C LEU A 8 24.90 -17.46 -27.47
N LEU A 9 24.78 -18.75 -27.79
CA LEU A 9 23.49 -19.43 -27.90
C LEU A 9 22.72 -19.43 -26.58
N ALA A 10 23.40 -19.65 -25.45
CA ALA A 10 22.79 -19.56 -24.13
C ALA A 10 22.25 -18.13 -23.87
N PHE A 11 23.04 -17.10 -24.19
CA PHE A 11 22.61 -15.71 -24.00
C PHE A 11 21.42 -15.33 -24.90
N ILE A 12 21.43 -15.74 -26.17
CA ILE A 12 20.30 -15.55 -27.09
C ILE A 12 19.06 -16.26 -26.55
N PHE A 13 19.20 -17.49 -26.07
CA PHE A 13 18.09 -18.24 -25.47
C PHE A 13 17.52 -17.55 -24.23
N GLN A 14 18.37 -17.01 -23.36
CA GLN A 14 17.97 -16.26 -22.16
C GLN A 14 17.19 -14.99 -22.54
N ILE A 15 17.70 -14.20 -23.49
CA ILE A 15 17.02 -12.99 -23.99
C ILE A 15 15.67 -13.35 -24.61
N ALA A 16 15.64 -14.34 -25.51
CA ALA A 16 14.41 -14.78 -26.16
C ALA A 16 13.37 -15.24 -25.13
N THR A 17 13.82 -15.95 -24.08
CA THR A 17 12.95 -16.38 -22.97
C THR A 17 12.35 -15.19 -22.24
N ILE A 18 13.16 -14.19 -21.87
CA ILE A 18 12.67 -12.97 -21.19
C ILE A 18 11.68 -12.23 -22.09
N LEU A 19 12.00 -12.01 -23.38
CA LEU A 19 11.12 -11.32 -24.32
C LEU A 19 9.78 -12.03 -24.51
N VAL A 20 9.79 -13.35 -24.67
CA VAL A 20 8.56 -14.14 -24.87
C VAL A 20 7.69 -14.17 -23.62
N LEU A 21 8.29 -14.23 -22.44
CA LEU A 21 7.54 -14.32 -21.18
C LEU A 21 7.04 -12.95 -20.69
N GLU A 22 7.80 -11.87 -20.92
CA GLU A 22 7.47 -10.51 -20.50
C GLU A 22 6.88 -9.63 -21.62
N PHE A 23 6.46 -10.22 -22.74
CA PHE A 23 5.97 -9.50 -23.93
C PHE A 23 4.82 -8.51 -23.65
N ARG A 24 4.02 -8.77 -22.61
CA ARG A 24 2.90 -7.90 -22.18
C ARG A 24 3.33 -6.70 -21.36
N SER A 25 4.59 -6.62 -20.96
CA SER A 25 5.13 -5.54 -20.14
C SER A 25 6.53 -5.17 -20.66
N PRO A 26 6.61 -4.38 -21.75
CA PRO A 26 7.88 -4.01 -22.37
C PRO A 26 8.88 -3.39 -21.40
N SER A 27 8.40 -2.58 -20.44
CA SER A 27 9.24 -1.98 -19.39
C SER A 27 9.91 -3.04 -18.50
N LYS A 28 9.19 -4.10 -18.09
CA LYS A 28 9.75 -5.21 -17.32
C LYS A 28 10.76 -6.02 -18.13
N ALA A 29 10.45 -6.28 -19.41
CA ALA A 29 11.37 -6.97 -20.30
C ALA A 29 12.71 -6.21 -20.40
N VAL A 30 12.66 -4.89 -20.57
CA VAL A 30 13.86 -4.04 -20.60
C VAL A 30 14.64 -4.11 -19.29
N ALA A 31 13.97 -4.03 -18.13
CA ALA A 31 14.63 -4.14 -16.83
C ALA A 31 15.37 -5.48 -16.66
N TRP A 32 14.71 -6.59 -17.01
CA TRP A 32 15.30 -7.92 -16.93
C TRP A 32 16.40 -8.16 -17.95
N MET A 33 16.26 -7.65 -19.18
CA MET A 33 17.34 -7.67 -20.17
C MET A 33 18.55 -6.86 -19.71
N PHE A 34 18.34 -5.72 -19.03
CA PHE A 34 19.44 -4.94 -18.47
C PHE A 34 20.17 -5.70 -17.35
N ILE A 35 19.44 -6.32 -16.41
CA ILE A 35 20.04 -7.16 -15.36
C ILE A 35 20.82 -8.33 -15.98
N LEU A 36 20.23 -8.98 -16.99
CA LEU A 36 20.89 -10.05 -17.73
C LEU A 36 22.16 -9.55 -18.43
N PHE A 37 22.12 -8.37 -19.04
CA PHE A 37 23.28 -7.81 -19.71
C PHE A 37 24.43 -7.51 -18.74
N VAL A 38 24.14 -6.94 -17.57
CA VAL A 38 25.15 -6.62 -16.56
C VAL A 38 25.68 -7.87 -15.87
N VAL A 39 24.83 -8.88 -15.65
CA VAL A 39 25.19 -10.13 -14.97
C VAL A 39 24.57 -11.35 -15.68
N PRO A 40 25.12 -11.85 -16.81
CA PRO A 40 24.49 -12.82 -17.72
C PRO A 40 24.03 -14.16 -17.11
N LEU A 41 24.75 -14.68 -16.13
CA LEU A 41 24.39 -15.96 -15.49
C LEU A 41 23.47 -15.76 -14.29
N ILE A 42 23.86 -14.85 -13.39
CA ILE A 42 23.10 -14.56 -12.16
C ILE A 42 21.78 -13.87 -12.50
N GLY A 43 21.75 -12.98 -13.49
CA GLY A 43 20.56 -12.27 -13.93
C GLY A 43 19.46 -13.19 -14.45
N PHE A 44 19.82 -14.25 -15.17
CA PHE A 44 18.83 -15.24 -15.61
C PHE A 44 18.33 -16.11 -14.45
N ILE A 45 19.19 -16.45 -13.50
CA ILE A 45 18.79 -17.16 -12.27
C ILE A 45 17.84 -16.29 -11.45
N LEU A 46 18.19 -15.01 -11.25
CA LEU A 46 17.33 -14.02 -10.58
C LEU A 46 15.99 -13.89 -11.31
N TYR A 47 16.01 -13.75 -12.64
CA TYR A 47 14.79 -13.74 -13.46
C TYR A 47 13.94 -14.98 -13.17
N TYR A 48 14.52 -16.18 -13.15
CA TYR A 48 13.76 -17.38 -12.87
C TYR A 48 13.06 -17.34 -11.51
N PHE A 49 13.74 -16.94 -10.43
CA PHE A 49 13.13 -16.96 -9.08
C PHE A 49 12.24 -15.77 -8.76
N VAL A 50 12.51 -14.61 -9.37
CA VAL A 50 11.89 -13.33 -9.02
C VAL A 50 10.85 -12.91 -10.07
N ALA A 51 11.08 -13.15 -11.36
CA ALA A 51 10.15 -12.74 -12.41
C ALA A 51 8.79 -13.47 -12.29
N GLN A 52 7.75 -12.78 -12.74
CA GLN A 52 6.37 -13.15 -12.47
C GLN A 52 5.98 -14.45 -13.19
N ASP A 53 5.21 -15.30 -12.51
CA ASP A 53 4.47 -16.38 -13.17
C ASP A 53 2.99 -15.99 -13.31
N TYR A 54 2.60 -15.62 -14.53
CA TYR A 54 1.21 -15.30 -14.90
C TYR A 54 0.22 -16.42 -14.52
N LYS A 55 0.65 -17.70 -14.58
CA LYS A 55 -0.20 -18.84 -14.19
C LYS A 55 -0.49 -18.85 -12.69
N LYS A 56 0.46 -18.41 -11.85
CA LYS A 56 0.28 -18.31 -10.38
C LYS A 56 -0.64 -17.18 -9.99
N ARG A 57 -0.55 -16.02 -10.67
CA ARG A 57 -1.50 -14.91 -10.51
C ARG A 57 -2.95 -15.38 -10.74
N ARG A 58 -3.18 -16.13 -11.83
CA ARG A 58 -4.50 -16.72 -12.13
C ARG A 58 -4.99 -17.71 -11.06
N LYS A 59 -4.10 -18.48 -10.44
CA LYS A 59 -4.45 -19.43 -9.36
C LYS A 59 -4.84 -18.70 -8.07
N LEU A 60 -4.11 -17.63 -7.71
CA LEU A 60 -4.44 -16.76 -6.57
C LEU A 60 -5.80 -16.09 -6.78
N ARG A 61 -6.07 -15.55 -7.98
CA ARG A 61 -7.37 -14.95 -8.35
C ARG A 61 -8.57 -15.84 -8.10
N ARG A 62 -8.49 -17.11 -8.46
CA ARG A 62 -9.58 -18.08 -8.25
C ARG A 62 -9.86 -18.38 -6.78
N ARG A 63 -8.88 -18.17 -5.89
CA ARG A 63 -9.01 -18.44 -4.45
C ARG A 63 -9.54 -17.23 -3.69
N GLY A 64 -9.04 -16.02 -3.96
CA GLY A 64 -9.47 -14.77 -3.30
C GLY A 64 -10.94 -14.47 -3.56
N SER A 65 -11.34 -14.41 -4.84
CA SER A 65 -12.71 -14.06 -5.24
C SER A 65 -13.80 -14.99 -4.66
N ARG A 66 -13.48 -16.27 -4.41
CA ARG A 66 -14.46 -17.22 -3.83
C ARG A 66 -14.81 -16.91 -2.37
N LEU A 67 -13.83 -16.52 -1.55
CA LEU A 67 -14.10 -16.23 -0.14
C LEU A 67 -14.97 -14.98 -0.02
N PHE A 68 -14.64 -13.93 -0.79
CA PHE A 68 -15.44 -12.72 -0.81
C PHE A 68 -16.86 -12.98 -1.29
N GLN A 69 -17.05 -13.73 -2.37
CA GLN A 69 -18.40 -14.03 -2.89
C GLN A 69 -19.29 -14.77 -1.89
N GLU A 70 -18.71 -15.56 -0.99
CA GLU A 70 -19.46 -16.27 0.05
C GLU A 70 -20.00 -15.32 1.13
N MET A 71 -19.25 -14.27 1.48
CA MET A 71 -19.62 -13.31 2.53
C MET A 71 -20.31 -12.06 1.98
N LYS A 72 -20.10 -11.75 0.69
CA LYS A 72 -20.59 -10.55 0.01
C LYS A 72 -22.07 -10.27 0.26
N ALA A 73 -22.95 -11.24 0.00
CA ALA A 73 -24.39 -11.01 0.14
C ALA A 73 -24.77 -10.55 1.56
N ARG A 74 -24.11 -11.12 2.57
CA ARG A 74 -24.33 -10.78 3.97
C ARG A 74 -23.77 -9.41 4.31
N LEU A 75 -22.51 -9.14 3.95
CA LEU A 75 -21.88 -7.84 4.23
C LEU A 75 -22.71 -6.71 3.61
N TRP A 76 -23.27 -6.94 2.42
CA TRP A 76 -24.14 -5.96 1.76
C TRP A 76 -25.46 -5.73 2.49
N GLN A 77 -26.04 -6.79 3.06
CA GLN A 77 -27.29 -6.67 3.82
C GLN A 77 -27.10 -5.96 5.16
N GLN A 78 -25.92 -6.11 5.77
CA GLN A 78 -25.59 -5.50 7.06
C GLN A 78 -25.01 -4.08 6.91
N SER A 79 -24.67 -3.64 5.69
CA SER A 79 -24.06 -2.32 5.47
C SER A 79 -25.02 -1.33 4.83
N GLU A 80 -24.91 -0.07 5.22
CA GLU A 80 -25.46 1.05 4.47
C GLU A 80 -24.60 1.33 3.24
N ILE A 81 -25.12 1.02 2.05
CA ILE A 81 -24.38 1.09 0.80
C ILE A 81 -24.78 2.31 -0.02
N VAL A 82 -23.77 3.05 -0.46
CA VAL A 82 -23.93 4.14 -1.42
C VAL A 82 -23.89 3.55 -2.83
N ASP A 83 -25.06 3.28 -3.39
CA ASP A 83 -25.23 2.57 -4.66
C ASP A 83 -25.42 3.47 -5.88
N SER A 84 -25.65 4.77 -5.64
CA SER A 84 -25.87 5.77 -6.67
C SER A 84 -25.09 7.05 -6.40
N ILE A 85 -24.73 7.77 -7.46
CA ILE A 85 -24.05 9.06 -7.35
C ILE A 85 -24.89 10.11 -6.61
N GLY A 86 -26.23 10.02 -6.71
CA GLY A 86 -27.14 10.93 -6.02
C GLY A 86 -27.19 10.68 -4.50
N SER A 87 -26.72 9.53 -4.05
CA SER A 87 -26.58 9.19 -2.64
C SER A 87 -25.23 9.64 -2.07
N MET A 88 -24.31 10.17 -2.89
CA MET A 88 -23.04 10.71 -2.38
C MET A 88 -23.29 11.99 -1.57
N HIS A 89 -22.73 12.07 -0.36
CA HIS A 89 -22.86 13.29 0.47
C HIS A 89 -22.09 14.47 -0.12
N ASN A 90 -20.96 14.19 -0.77
CA ASN A 90 -20.14 15.21 -1.37
C ASN A 90 -20.68 15.65 -2.75
N GLY A 91 -21.22 16.86 -2.81
CA GLY A 91 -21.74 17.47 -4.04
C GLY A 91 -20.71 17.64 -5.16
N GLU A 92 -19.39 17.62 -4.86
CA GLU A 92 -18.33 17.65 -5.87
C GLU A 92 -18.36 16.44 -6.81
N PHE A 93 -19.01 15.34 -6.42
CA PHE A 93 -19.20 14.17 -7.29
C PHE A 93 -20.21 14.42 -8.43
N ALA A 94 -21.00 15.49 -8.39
CA ALA A 94 -21.95 15.80 -9.47
C ALA A 94 -21.22 15.92 -10.82
N GLY A 95 -21.65 15.14 -11.83
CA GLY A 95 -21.03 15.08 -13.15
C GLY A 95 -19.76 14.21 -13.23
N HIS A 96 -19.48 13.39 -12.21
CA HIS A 96 -18.37 12.43 -12.18
C HIS A 96 -18.86 10.96 -12.19
N GLU A 97 -19.92 10.66 -12.94
CA GLU A 97 -20.57 9.34 -13.03
C GLU A 97 -19.58 8.23 -13.44
N ARG A 98 -18.65 8.56 -14.33
CA ARG A 98 -17.61 7.63 -14.76
C ARG A 98 -16.65 7.26 -13.62
N LEU A 99 -16.28 8.22 -12.78
CA LEU A 99 -15.41 7.95 -11.63
C LEU A 99 -16.16 7.14 -10.58
N PHE A 100 -17.40 7.52 -10.25
CA PHE A 100 -18.24 6.75 -9.33
C PHE A 100 -18.38 5.30 -9.80
N SER A 101 -18.80 5.09 -11.05
CA SER A 101 -18.94 3.76 -11.63
C SER A 101 -17.62 2.97 -11.64
N LEU A 102 -16.50 3.64 -11.91
CA LEU A 102 -15.17 3.03 -11.82
C LEU A 102 -14.92 2.53 -10.39
N LEU A 103 -15.09 3.37 -9.37
CA LEU A 103 -14.86 3.02 -7.97
C LEU A 103 -15.77 1.86 -7.50
N THR A 104 -17.03 1.85 -7.92
CA THR A 104 -18.00 0.78 -7.62
C THR A 104 -17.62 -0.55 -8.28
N HIS A 105 -16.99 -0.54 -9.46
CA HIS A 105 -16.64 -1.76 -10.20
C HIS A 105 -15.19 -2.24 -10.04
N LEU A 106 -14.28 -1.35 -9.63
CA LEU A 106 -12.87 -1.70 -9.37
C LEU A 106 -12.72 -2.51 -8.10
N SER A 107 -13.40 -2.09 -7.05
CA SER A 107 -13.29 -2.71 -5.74
C SER A 107 -14.26 -3.87 -5.62
N GLU A 108 -13.79 -4.93 -4.95
CA GLU A 108 -14.73 -5.89 -4.41
C GLU A 108 -15.59 -5.22 -3.32
N SER A 109 -15.11 -4.22 -2.57
CA SER A 109 -15.86 -3.53 -1.51
C SER A 109 -16.66 -2.30 -1.99
N PRO A 110 -17.91 -2.11 -1.53
CA PRO A 110 -18.73 -0.96 -1.86
C PRO A 110 -18.27 0.31 -1.13
N ILE A 111 -18.83 1.45 -1.54
CA ILE A 111 -18.81 2.66 -0.71
C ILE A 111 -19.87 2.46 0.38
N THR A 112 -19.46 2.62 1.63
CA THR A 112 -20.32 2.48 2.82
C THR A 112 -20.63 3.85 3.39
N GLY A 113 -21.85 4.09 3.88
CA GLY A 113 -22.30 5.40 4.40
C GLY A 113 -22.33 5.52 5.93
N CYS A 114 -22.20 4.40 6.64
CA CYS A 114 -22.34 4.30 8.09
C CYS A 114 -20.94 4.25 8.73
N ASN A 115 -20.21 5.37 8.72
CA ASN A 115 -18.84 5.41 9.26
C ASN A 115 -18.50 6.66 10.06
N GLU A 116 -17.49 6.52 10.90
CA GLU A 116 -16.76 7.61 11.55
C GLU A 116 -15.26 7.34 11.39
N THR A 117 -14.50 8.32 10.90
CA THR A 117 -13.05 8.23 10.75
C THR A 117 -12.30 9.22 11.62
N GLN A 118 -11.19 8.75 12.20
CA GLN A 118 -10.24 9.59 12.91
C GLN A 118 -8.87 9.50 12.25
N VAL A 119 -8.33 10.66 11.86
CA VAL A 119 -7.02 10.78 11.19
C VAL A 119 -5.91 11.05 12.20
N PHE A 120 -4.92 10.15 12.24
CA PHE A 120 -3.67 10.32 12.97
C PHE A 120 -2.54 10.67 11.99
N ASN A 121 -1.75 11.69 12.34
CA ASN A 121 -0.66 12.17 11.49
C ASN A 121 0.74 11.84 12.06
N ASN A 122 0.82 11.04 13.13
CA ASN A 122 2.07 10.62 13.75
C ASN A 122 1.91 9.24 14.43
N GLY A 123 3.03 8.56 14.65
CA GLY A 123 3.05 7.22 15.23
C GLY A 123 2.59 7.19 16.68
N GLU A 124 2.98 8.16 17.51
CA GLU A 124 2.65 8.19 18.94
C GLU A 124 1.13 8.18 19.18
N ALA A 125 0.41 9.12 18.56
CA ALA A 125 -1.04 9.21 18.70
C ALA A 125 -1.76 7.97 18.12
N ALA A 126 -1.29 7.48 16.98
CA ALA A 126 -1.89 6.31 16.33
C ALA A 126 -1.68 5.03 17.14
N PHE A 127 -0.46 4.76 17.64
CA PHE A 127 -0.20 3.58 18.45
C PHE A 127 -0.90 3.63 19.79
N HIS A 128 -0.98 4.79 20.43
CA HIS A 128 -1.76 4.96 21.65
C HIS A 128 -3.24 4.61 21.41
N ALA A 129 -3.83 5.09 20.30
CA ALA A 129 -5.20 4.73 19.94
C ALA A 129 -5.36 3.23 19.65
N MET A 130 -4.44 2.62 18.88
CA MET A 130 -4.47 1.18 18.59
C MET A 130 -4.42 0.34 19.85
N LEU A 131 -3.43 0.57 20.72
CA LEU A 131 -3.25 -0.18 21.96
C LEU A 131 -4.43 0.05 22.92
N GLY A 132 -4.96 1.28 22.98
CA GLY A 132 -6.13 1.62 23.78
C GLY A 132 -7.40 0.90 23.33
N GLU A 133 -7.64 0.77 22.03
CA GLU A 133 -8.79 0.01 21.51
C GLU A 133 -8.59 -1.50 21.65
N MET A 134 -7.37 -2.01 21.42
CA MET A 134 -7.03 -3.42 21.66
C MET A 134 -7.27 -3.83 23.12
N ASP A 135 -7.01 -2.95 24.08
CA ASP A 135 -7.23 -3.25 25.50
C ASP A 135 -8.72 -3.43 25.85
N LYS A 136 -9.59 -2.68 25.17
CA LYS A 136 -11.05 -2.72 25.34
C LYS A 136 -11.70 -3.95 24.71
N ALA A 137 -10.97 -4.71 23.87
CA ALA A 137 -11.50 -5.83 23.12
C ALA A 137 -12.17 -6.88 24.01
N LYS A 138 -13.27 -7.47 23.54
CA LYS A 138 -14.08 -8.45 24.28
C LYS A 138 -14.21 -9.79 23.58
N ASP A 139 -14.11 -9.83 22.27
CA ASP A 139 -14.35 -11.03 21.47
C ASP A 139 -13.10 -11.43 20.67
N HIS A 140 -12.58 -10.54 19.82
CA HIS A 140 -11.41 -10.86 18.99
C HIS A 140 -10.57 -9.63 18.61
N ILE A 141 -9.30 -9.90 18.32
CA ILE A 141 -8.37 -8.93 17.76
C ILE A 141 -7.65 -9.59 16.58
N HIS A 142 -7.79 -9.00 15.41
CA HIS A 142 -7.14 -9.44 14.19
C HIS A 142 -6.12 -8.41 13.73
N ILE A 143 -4.87 -8.82 13.58
CA ILE A 143 -3.74 -7.92 13.34
C ILE A 143 -2.94 -8.42 12.15
N GLU A 144 -2.62 -7.51 11.23
CA GLU A 144 -1.74 -7.77 10.11
C GLU A 144 -0.78 -6.60 9.87
N PHE A 145 0.51 -6.90 9.72
CA PHE A 145 1.52 -5.91 9.37
C PHE A 145 2.61 -6.48 8.43
N TYR A 146 3.13 -5.62 7.55
CA TYR A 146 4.31 -5.95 6.75
C TYR A 146 5.57 -6.10 7.62
N ILE A 147 5.89 -5.06 8.39
CA ILE A 147 6.98 -5.06 9.35
C ILE A 147 6.40 -5.05 10.77
N PHE A 148 6.80 -6.05 11.55
CA PHE A 148 6.59 -6.11 12.98
C PHE A 148 7.95 -6.33 13.64
N ARG A 149 8.33 -5.42 14.54
CA ARG A 149 9.61 -5.46 15.24
C ARG A 149 9.47 -5.94 16.67
N ASN A 150 10.56 -6.51 17.19
CA ASN A 150 10.72 -6.79 18.62
C ASN A 150 11.53 -5.65 19.24
N ASP A 151 10.88 -4.49 19.41
CA ASP A 151 11.40 -3.27 20.01
C ASP A 151 10.41 -2.71 21.04
N GLY A 152 10.55 -1.45 21.47
CA GLY A 152 9.74 -0.86 22.53
C GLY A 152 8.24 -0.95 22.23
N ILE A 153 7.82 -0.41 21.09
CA ILE A 153 6.42 -0.47 20.68
C ILE A 153 5.97 -1.90 20.36
N GLY A 154 6.81 -2.70 19.71
CA GLY A 154 6.48 -4.11 19.43
C GLY A 154 6.23 -4.93 20.70
N THR A 155 6.96 -4.64 21.78
CA THR A 155 6.76 -5.26 23.09
C THR A 155 5.43 -4.85 23.71
N GLN A 156 5.03 -3.57 23.60
CA GLN A 156 3.71 -3.13 24.09
C GLN A 156 2.57 -3.85 23.36
N PHE A 157 2.65 -3.98 22.03
CA PHE A 157 1.69 -4.79 21.28
C PHE A 157 1.69 -6.25 21.75
N GLN A 158 2.86 -6.84 21.98
CA GLN A 158 2.99 -8.21 22.50
C GLN A 158 2.26 -8.39 23.83
N GLU A 159 2.50 -7.46 24.77
CA GLU A 159 1.92 -7.50 26.11
C GLU A 159 0.40 -7.40 26.08
N VAL A 160 -0.16 -6.49 25.29
CA VAL A 160 -1.62 -6.37 25.11
C VAL A 160 -2.18 -7.66 24.49
N MET A 161 -1.58 -8.17 23.42
CA MET A 161 -2.04 -9.42 22.79
C MET A 161 -2.03 -10.61 23.77
N ILE A 162 -0.95 -10.77 24.54
CA ILE A 162 -0.83 -11.83 25.55
C ILE A 162 -1.90 -11.66 26.64
N ARG A 163 -2.09 -10.45 27.15
CA ARG A 163 -3.10 -10.15 28.18
C ARG A 163 -4.49 -10.51 27.68
N LYS A 164 -4.88 -10.01 26.50
CA LYS A 164 -6.21 -10.25 25.92
C LYS A 164 -6.45 -11.73 25.59
N ALA A 165 -5.44 -12.43 25.06
CA ALA A 165 -5.55 -13.87 24.81
C ALA A 165 -5.80 -14.67 26.11
N ARG A 166 -5.14 -14.30 27.21
CA ARG A 166 -5.36 -14.91 28.54
C ARG A 166 -6.73 -14.59 29.15
N GLU A 167 -7.30 -13.44 28.80
CA GLU A 167 -8.67 -13.06 29.16
C GLU A 167 -9.73 -13.80 28.32
N GLY A 168 -9.32 -14.59 27.32
CA GLY A 168 -10.20 -15.38 26.46
C GLY A 168 -10.54 -14.72 25.12
N VAL A 169 -10.01 -13.52 24.85
CA VAL A 169 -10.19 -12.84 23.55
C VAL A 169 -9.42 -13.58 22.46
N LYS A 170 -10.04 -13.79 21.30
CA LYS A 170 -9.42 -14.48 20.18
C LYS A 170 -8.45 -13.55 19.44
N VAL A 171 -7.15 -13.71 19.68
CA VAL A 171 -6.12 -12.90 19.04
C VAL A 171 -5.46 -13.64 17.88
N ARG A 172 -5.42 -13.00 16.71
CA ARG A 172 -4.79 -13.52 15.49
C ARG A 172 -3.81 -12.51 14.90
N LEU A 173 -2.57 -12.91 14.68
CA LEU A 173 -1.51 -12.08 14.13
C LEU A 173 -0.93 -12.67 12.85
N VAL A 174 -0.91 -11.86 11.79
CA VAL A 174 -0.22 -12.14 10.53
C VAL A 174 0.92 -11.13 10.34
N CYS A 175 2.11 -11.64 10.07
CA CYS A 175 3.23 -10.78 9.68
C CYS A 175 3.77 -11.19 8.31
N ASP A 176 4.15 -10.25 7.45
CA ASP A 176 4.84 -10.63 6.21
C ASP A 176 6.20 -11.29 6.51
N GLY A 177 6.44 -12.45 5.88
CA GLY A 177 7.64 -13.23 6.15
C GLY A 177 8.96 -12.57 5.72
N LEU A 178 8.92 -11.67 4.73
CA LEU A 178 10.10 -10.91 4.30
C LEU A 178 10.21 -9.60 5.08
N GLY A 179 9.12 -8.87 5.30
CA GLY A 179 9.14 -7.62 6.08
C GLY A 179 9.51 -7.86 7.55
N SER A 180 9.03 -8.95 8.13
CA SER A 180 9.22 -9.31 9.55
C SER A 180 10.23 -10.44 9.77
N TYR A 181 11.14 -10.67 8.81
CA TYR A 181 12.11 -11.78 8.87
C TYR A 181 13.06 -11.73 10.08
N LYS A 182 13.21 -10.55 10.70
CA LYS A 182 14.04 -10.32 11.91
C LYS A 182 13.29 -10.61 13.21
N LEU A 183 12.00 -10.92 13.17
CA LEU A 183 11.22 -11.22 14.38
C LEU A 183 11.71 -12.54 14.99
N PRO A 184 12.23 -12.54 16.24
CA PRO A 184 12.85 -13.73 16.81
C PRO A 184 11.80 -14.76 17.21
N ARG A 185 12.16 -16.05 17.11
CA ARG A 185 11.27 -17.15 17.53
C ARG A 185 10.86 -17.07 18.99
N SER A 186 11.69 -16.51 19.86
CA SER A 186 11.35 -16.30 21.27
C SER A 186 10.21 -15.28 21.46
N PHE A 187 10.11 -14.28 20.58
CA PHE A 187 9.00 -13.32 20.61
C PHE A 187 7.70 -14.00 20.17
N VAL A 188 7.75 -14.77 19.09
CA VAL A 188 6.59 -15.53 18.58
C VAL A 188 6.16 -16.60 19.59
N GLY A 189 7.10 -17.33 20.19
CA GLY A 189 6.79 -18.38 21.17
C GLY A 189 6.00 -17.87 22.38
N LYS A 190 6.34 -16.68 22.89
CA LYS A 190 5.57 -16.05 23.99
C LYS A 190 4.11 -15.75 23.61
N LEU A 191 3.87 -15.37 22.36
CA LEU A 191 2.51 -15.12 21.85
C LEU A 191 1.74 -16.43 21.74
N GLU A 192 2.33 -17.44 21.10
CA GLU A 192 1.72 -18.76 20.90
C GLU A 192 1.42 -19.46 22.24
N GLU A 193 2.34 -19.40 23.21
CA GLU A 193 2.16 -19.92 24.57
C GLU A 193 1.00 -19.26 25.32
N ALA A 194 0.70 -18.00 25.02
CA ALA A 194 -0.43 -17.27 25.60
C ALA A 194 -1.77 -17.53 24.88
N GLY A 195 -1.76 -18.28 23.78
CA GLY A 195 -2.95 -18.60 22.99
C GLY A 195 -3.19 -17.67 21.79
N VAL A 196 -2.25 -16.79 21.44
CA VAL A 196 -2.31 -15.98 20.22
C VAL A 196 -2.02 -16.87 19.01
N GLU A 197 -2.89 -16.85 18.01
CA GLU A 197 -2.65 -17.56 16.75
C GLU A 197 -1.74 -16.70 15.86
N PHE A 198 -0.61 -17.25 15.43
CA PHE A 198 0.38 -16.53 14.64
C PHE A 198 0.71 -17.24 13.33
N PHE A 199 0.78 -16.50 12.23
CA PHE A 199 1.31 -17.00 10.95
C PHE A 199 2.14 -15.95 10.22
N PHE A 200 3.20 -16.42 9.55
CA PHE A 200 3.88 -15.60 8.56
C PHE A 200 3.17 -15.69 7.21
N PHE A 201 2.87 -14.55 6.60
CA PHE A 201 2.44 -14.48 5.21
C PHE A 201 3.61 -14.75 4.28
N LEU A 202 3.53 -15.84 3.50
CA LEU A 202 4.55 -16.29 2.55
C LEU A 202 6.00 -16.17 3.08
N PRO A 203 6.42 -17.02 4.06
CA PRO A 203 7.77 -17.04 4.61
C PRO A 203 8.85 -17.08 3.51
N PRO A 204 10.06 -16.52 3.73
CA PRO A 204 11.06 -16.35 2.69
C PRO A 204 11.39 -17.64 1.94
N LEU A 205 11.61 -18.75 2.65
CA LEU A 205 11.90 -20.07 2.05
C LEU A 205 10.75 -20.57 1.16
N ILE A 206 9.50 -20.44 1.64
CA ILE A 206 8.31 -20.82 0.87
C ILE A 206 8.16 -19.89 -0.35
N ALA A 207 8.43 -18.60 -0.18
CA ALA A 207 8.33 -17.61 -1.24
C ALA A 207 9.38 -17.83 -2.33
N THR A 208 10.62 -18.19 -2.00
CA THR A 208 11.65 -18.53 -3.00
C THR A 208 11.34 -19.82 -3.72
N LEU A 209 10.98 -20.90 -3.00
CA LEU A 209 10.64 -22.19 -3.61
C LEU A 209 9.41 -22.08 -4.53
N ASP A 210 8.41 -21.31 -4.11
CA ASP A 210 7.21 -21.07 -4.90
C ASP A 210 7.34 -19.91 -5.90
N ARG A 211 8.51 -19.28 -6.08
CA ARG A 211 8.72 -18.15 -7.02
C ARG A 211 7.68 -17.02 -6.81
N ARG A 212 7.39 -16.71 -5.55
CA ARG A 212 6.43 -15.69 -5.07
C ARG A 212 7.12 -14.62 -4.20
N VAL A 213 8.43 -14.48 -4.32
CA VAL A 213 9.22 -13.49 -3.55
C VAL A 213 8.69 -12.06 -3.75
N ASN A 214 8.21 -11.76 -4.96
CA ASN A 214 7.65 -10.45 -5.28
C ASN A 214 6.23 -10.20 -4.74
N TYR A 215 5.50 -11.23 -4.30
CA TYR A 215 4.18 -11.05 -3.70
C TYR A 215 4.33 -10.94 -2.20
N ARG A 216 4.25 -9.71 -1.67
CA ARG A 216 4.37 -9.41 -0.25
C ARG A 216 3.07 -8.84 0.27
N ASN A 217 2.72 -9.16 1.51
CA ASN A 217 1.60 -8.50 2.15
C ASN A 217 2.06 -7.18 2.74
N HIS A 218 1.63 -6.07 2.13
CA HIS A 218 1.97 -4.74 2.58
C HIS A 218 0.81 -4.07 3.34
N ARG A 219 -0.29 -4.78 3.57
CA ARG A 219 -1.43 -4.31 4.35
C ARG A 219 -1.06 -4.19 5.83
N LYS A 220 -1.74 -3.26 6.49
CA LYS A 220 -1.52 -2.85 7.88
C LYS A 220 -2.92 -2.69 8.46
N ILE A 221 -3.43 -3.77 9.05
CA ILE A 221 -4.81 -3.89 9.50
C ILE A 221 -4.80 -4.22 10.98
N ILE A 222 -5.65 -3.53 11.74
CA ILE A 222 -6.12 -4.04 13.02
C ILE A 222 -7.65 -4.01 12.98
N VAL A 223 -8.30 -5.10 13.34
CA VAL A 223 -9.74 -5.16 13.58
C VAL A 223 -9.98 -5.63 14.99
N ILE A 224 -10.77 -4.87 15.75
CA ILE A 224 -11.14 -5.16 17.14
C ILE A 224 -12.65 -5.40 17.17
N ASP A 225 -13.03 -6.59 17.64
CA ASP A 225 -14.42 -7.04 17.82
C ASP A 225 -15.33 -6.87 16.58
N GLY A 226 -14.74 -6.70 15.40
CA GLY A 226 -15.46 -6.42 14.16
C GLY A 226 -16.08 -5.02 14.06
N THR A 227 -15.85 -4.13 15.05
CA THR A 227 -16.51 -2.82 15.16
C THR A 227 -15.55 -1.63 15.03
N VAL A 228 -14.27 -1.83 15.34
CA VAL A 228 -13.21 -0.81 15.21
C VAL A 228 -12.12 -1.36 14.31
N GLY A 229 -11.70 -0.56 13.33
CA GLY A 229 -10.64 -0.89 12.38
C GLY A 229 -9.54 0.17 12.33
N PHE A 230 -8.32 -0.26 12.04
CA PHE A 230 -7.19 0.62 11.75
C PHE A 230 -6.56 0.28 10.41
N VAL A 231 -6.21 1.31 9.63
CA VAL A 231 -5.52 1.18 8.34
C VAL A 231 -4.67 2.42 8.04
N GLY A 232 -3.49 2.24 7.45
CA GLY A 232 -2.62 3.36 7.06
C GLY A 232 -1.18 2.96 6.82
N GLY A 233 -0.26 3.94 6.81
CA GLY A 233 1.13 3.69 6.40
C GLY A 233 2.05 3.08 7.48
N LEU A 234 1.66 3.19 8.75
CA LEU A 234 2.46 2.77 9.92
C LEU A 234 2.69 1.26 9.97
N ASN A 235 3.95 0.85 10.19
CA ASN A 235 4.29 -0.50 10.64
C ASN A 235 4.49 -0.50 12.16
N VAL A 236 4.66 -1.67 12.78
CA VAL A 236 5.01 -1.76 14.21
C VAL A 236 6.54 -1.70 14.35
N GLY A 237 7.03 -0.55 14.80
CA GLY A 237 8.43 -0.35 15.14
C GLY A 237 8.74 1.05 15.68
N ASP A 238 9.79 1.15 16.49
CA ASP A 238 10.22 2.37 17.18
C ASP A 238 10.67 3.49 16.21
N ASP A 239 10.89 3.17 14.93
CA ASP A 239 11.14 4.12 13.86
C ASP A 239 10.04 5.22 13.83
N TYR A 240 8.77 4.81 13.98
CA TYR A 240 7.61 5.72 13.92
C TYR A 240 7.44 6.60 15.17
N LEU A 241 8.20 6.32 16.22
CA LEU A 241 8.31 7.14 17.42
C LEU A 241 9.52 8.09 17.36
N GLY A 242 10.24 8.12 16.24
CA GLY A 242 11.42 8.96 16.05
C GLY A 242 12.66 8.49 16.82
N LEU A 243 12.65 7.25 17.33
CA LEU A 243 13.74 6.70 18.13
C LEU A 243 14.91 6.18 17.28
N TYR A 244 14.77 6.18 15.95
CA TYR A 244 15.84 5.85 15.03
C TYR A 244 16.63 7.10 14.61
N GLU A 245 17.78 7.31 15.26
CA GLU A 245 18.61 8.53 15.18
C GLU A 245 18.95 8.96 13.74
N LYS A 246 19.16 7.99 12.82
CA LYS A 246 19.54 8.31 11.43
C LYS A 246 18.42 8.95 10.59
N MET A 247 17.15 8.72 10.96
CA MET A 247 16.00 9.24 10.20
C MET A 247 15.22 10.32 10.95
N GLY A 248 15.36 10.40 12.27
CA GLY A 248 14.65 11.38 13.09
C GLY A 248 13.14 11.14 13.06
N TYR A 249 12.36 12.21 12.95
CA TYR A 249 10.89 12.16 12.98
C TYR A 249 10.31 11.42 11.77
N TRP A 250 9.45 10.43 12.02
CA TRP A 250 8.71 9.71 10.98
C TRP A 250 7.30 10.28 10.86
N ARG A 251 7.04 10.91 9.72
CA ARG A 251 5.72 11.48 9.38
C ARG A 251 4.93 10.48 8.56
N ASP A 252 3.86 9.95 9.13
CA ASP A 252 2.97 9.00 8.44
C ASP A 252 1.52 9.22 8.84
N THR A 253 0.58 8.73 8.03
CA THR A 253 -0.86 8.90 8.25
C THR A 253 -1.52 7.55 8.47
N HIS A 254 -2.36 7.47 9.50
CA HIS A 254 -3.14 6.29 9.86
C HIS A 254 -4.57 6.69 10.18
N LEU A 255 -5.52 5.80 9.89
CA LEU A 255 -6.93 5.99 10.18
C LEU A 255 -7.37 4.99 11.25
N GLN A 256 -8.16 5.47 12.19
CA GLN A 256 -9.14 4.64 12.89
C GLN A 256 -10.48 4.81 12.19
N ILE A 257 -11.21 3.71 12.04
CA ILE A 257 -12.51 3.66 11.39
C ILE A 257 -13.45 2.89 12.31
N LYS A 258 -14.66 3.42 12.51
CA LYS A 258 -15.78 2.71 13.14
C LYS A 258 -16.93 2.67 12.15
N GLY A 259 -17.68 1.56 12.14
CA GLY A 259 -18.81 1.38 11.24
C GLY A 259 -18.51 0.44 10.06
N ASP A 260 -19.33 0.50 9.02
CA ASP A 260 -19.47 -0.57 8.01
C ASP A 260 -18.21 -0.84 7.18
N ALA A 261 -17.34 0.15 7.00
CA ALA A 261 -16.04 -0.05 6.38
C ALA A 261 -15.18 -1.10 7.13
N VAL A 262 -15.39 -1.29 8.43
CA VAL A 262 -14.68 -2.30 9.24
C VAL A 262 -15.00 -3.72 8.79
N TYR A 263 -16.20 -3.99 8.28
CA TYR A 263 -16.54 -5.29 7.68
C TYR A 263 -15.61 -5.66 6.52
N PHE A 264 -15.21 -4.67 5.74
CA PHE A 264 -14.33 -4.88 4.59
C PHE A 264 -12.86 -4.99 4.98
N LEU A 265 -12.43 -4.30 6.04
CA LEU A 265 -11.14 -4.54 6.69
C LEU A 265 -11.05 -5.98 7.22
N GLN A 266 -12.08 -6.40 7.97
CA GLN A 266 -12.22 -7.74 8.54
C GLN A 266 -12.17 -8.82 7.46
N ASN A 267 -13.00 -8.69 6.42
CA ASN A 267 -13.02 -9.66 5.34
C ASN A 267 -11.67 -9.74 4.61
N THR A 268 -10.98 -8.60 4.42
CA THR A 268 -9.64 -8.57 3.83
C THR A 268 -8.65 -9.37 4.69
N PHE A 269 -8.64 -9.11 5.99
CA PHE A 269 -7.82 -9.87 6.95
C PHE A 269 -8.13 -11.36 6.90
N LEU A 270 -9.40 -11.79 6.88
CA LEU A 270 -9.76 -13.21 6.81
C LEU A 270 -9.29 -13.88 5.50
N GLY A 271 -9.28 -13.13 4.40
CA GLY A 271 -8.69 -13.57 3.13
C GLY A 271 -7.18 -13.82 3.25
N ASP A 272 -6.46 -12.87 3.84
CA ASP A 272 -5.01 -12.96 4.03
C ASP A 272 -4.64 -14.01 5.07
N TRP A 273 -5.43 -14.15 6.15
CA TRP A 273 -5.35 -15.23 7.12
C TRP A 273 -5.43 -16.60 6.45
N ARG A 274 -6.40 -16.79 5.55
CA ARG A 274 -6.54 -18.04 4.80
C ARG A 274 -5.35 -18.30 3.88
N LEU A 275 -4.78 -17.26 3.28
CA LEU A 275 -3.60 -17.39 2.43
C LEU A 275 -2.35 -17.75 3.24
N ALA A 276 -2.21 -17.23 4.46
CA ALA A 276 -1.09 -17.48 5.36
C ALA A 276 -1.20 -18.84 6.09
N SER A 277 -2.34 -19.10 6.73
CA SER A 277 -2.56 -20.28 7.59
C SER A 277 -3.13 -21.49 6.85
N GLY A 278 -3.79 -21.27 5.70
CA GLY A 278 -4.61 -22.29 5.03
C GLY A 278 -5.98 -22.52 5.68
N GLN A 279 -6.25 -21.92 6.84
CA GLN A 279 -7.50 -22.09 7.58
C GLN A 279 -8.61 -21.22 6.98
N ARG A 280 -9.83 -21.75 6.97
CA ARG A 280 -11.02 -20.99 6.55
C ARG A 280 -11.83 -20.64 7.78
N ILE A 281 -11.99 -19.35 8.02
CA ILE A 281 -12.86 -18.80 9.07
C ILE A 281 -14.09 -18.23 8.36
N ASN A 282 -15.26 -18.69 8.77
CA ASN A 282 -16.54 -18.20 8.28
C ASN A 282 -17.52 -18.18 9.45
N ASP A 283 -17.21 -17.31 10.42
CA ASP A 283 -18.01 -17.14 11.62
C ASP A 283 -18.84 -15.85 11.51
N PRO A 284 -20.18 -15.97 11.45
CA PRO A 284 -21.12 -14.86 11.60
C PRO A 284 -20.82 -13.85 12.69
N ALA A 285 -20.29 -14.29 13.84
CA ALA A 285 -20.08 -13.44 15.00
C ALA A 285 -19.00 -12.37 14.75
N LEU A 286 -18.12 -12.58 13.77
CA LEU A 286 -17.06 -11.63 13.41
C LEU A 286 -17.57 -10.37 12.68
N PHE A 287 -18.88 -10.32 12.39
CA PHE A 287 -19.56 -9.24 11.67
C PHE A 287 -20.81 -8.79 12.46
N PRO A 288 -20.62 -8.22 13.67
CA PRO A 288 -21.72 -7.71 14.47
C PRO A 288 -22.36 -6.50 13.79
N GLU A 289 -23.65 -6.27 13.97
CA GLU A 289 -24.30 -5.05 13.47
C GLU A 289 -23.68 -3.80 14.09
N HIS A 290 -23.52 -2.74 13.28
CA HIS A 290 -22.99 -1.46 13.74
C HIS A 290 -24.13 -0.51 14.11
N ASP A 291 -24.02 0.09 15.29
CA ASP A 291 -24.84 1.24 15.69
C ASP A 291 -24.06 2.52 15.34
N CYS A 292 -24.20 2.98 14.10
CA CYS A 292 -23.40 4.11 13.62
C CYS A 292 -23.89 5.44 14.17
N GLN A 293 -22.97 6.19 14.75
CA GLN A 293 -23.19 7.58 15.13
C GLN A 293 -22.74 8.56 14.03
N GLY A 294 -21.82 8.10 13.17
CA GLY A 294 -21.32 8.86 12.02
C GLY A 294 -21.99 8.43 10.71
N ALA A 295 -22.00 9.35 9.75
CA ALA A 295 -22.55 9.16 8.40
C ALA A 295 -21.49 9.39 7.30
N GLU A 296 -20.20 9.21 7.63
CA GLU A 296 -19.13 9.40 6.65
C GLU A 296 -19.16 8.29 5.60
N GLN A 297 -18.93 8.69 4.35
CA GLN A 297 -18.83 7.80 3.21
C GLN A 297 -17.38 7.36 3.02
N VAL A 298 -17.15 6.06 3.18
CA VAL A 298 -15.82 5.44 3.12
C VAL A 298 -15.85 4.22 2.21
N GLN A 299 -14.81 4.07 1.39
CA GLN A 299 -14.58 2.84 0.64
C GLN A 299 -13.22 2.25 0.99
N ILE A 300 -13.21 0.99 1.41
CA ILE A 300 -11.98 0.22 1.55
C ILE A 300 -11.62 -0.39 0.19
N LEU A 301 -10.64 0.19 -0.48
CA LEU A 301 -10.11 -0.31 -1.74
C LEU A 301 -8.92 -1.24 -1.46
N THR A 302 -9.03 -2.49 -1.88
CA THR A 302 -7.92 -3.44 -1.83
C THR A 302 -7.33 -3.65 -3.21
N SER A 303 -6.02 -3.92 -3.29
CA SER A 303 -5.37 -4.35 -4.53
C SER A 303 -4.40 -5.48 -4.25
N GLY A 304 -4.14 -6.30 -5.26
CA GLY A 304 -3.24 -7.43 -5.11
C GLY A 304 -3.14 -8.32 -6.35
N PRO A 305 -2.13 -9.22 -6.38
CA PRO A 305 -1.97 -10.18 -7.47
C PRO A 305 -3.14 -11.17 -7.56
N ASP A 306 -3.91 -11.33 -6.49
CA ASP A 306 -5.14 -12.12 -6.38
C ASP A 306 -6.38 -11.42 -6.95
N GLN A 307 -6.30 -10.18 -7.44
CA GLN A 307 -7.43 -9.48 -8.04
C GLN A 307 -7.34 -9.37 -9.55
N HIS A 308 -8.50 -9.22 -10.20
CA HIS A 308 -8.62 -9.11 -11.66
C HIS A 308 -8.03 -7.81 -12.21
N TRP A 309 -8.31 -6.70 -11.53
CA TRP A 309 -7.85 -5.36 -11.87
C TRP A 309 -6.69 -4.93 -10.97
N ASN A 310 -5.88 -3.98 -11.43
CA ASN A 310 -4.92 -3.30 -10.57
C ASN A 310 -5.67 -2.13 -9.91
N ALA A 311 -6.62 -2.44 -9.03
CA ALA A 311 -7.66 -1.52 -8.56
C ALA A 311 -7.10 -0.19 -8.05
N LEU A 312 -5.98 -0.21 -7.32
CA LEU A 312 -5.35 1.00 -6.81
C LEU A 312 -4.80 1.90 -7.93
N GLN A 313 -4.13 1.32 -8.92
CA GLN A 313 -3.57 2.08 -10.04
C GLN A 313 -4.69 2.71 -10.88
N GLU A 314 -5.75 1.96 -11.16
CA GLU A 314 -6.93 2.45 -11.88
C GLU A 314 -7.68 3.52 -11.09
N MET A 315 -7.79 3.38 -9.77
CA MET A 315 -8.36 4.40 -8.89
C MET A 315 -7.56 5.69 -8.94
N CYS A 316 -6.24 5.62 -8.73
CA CYS A 316 -5.38 6.80 -8.79
C CYS A 316 -5.46 7.47 -10.16
N PHE A 317 -5.42 6.70 -11.24
CA PHE A 317 -5.49 7.23 -12.60
C PHE A 317 -6.86 7.86 -12.89
N GLY A 318 -7.95 7.21 -12.49
CA GLY A 318 -9.31 7.72 -12.63
C GLY A 318 -9.50 9.03 -11.87
N ALA A 319 -9.05 9.11 -10.62
CA ALA A 319 -9.13 10.31 -9.80
C ALA A 319 -8.30 11.47 -10.39
N ILE A 320 -7.03 11.21 -10.74
CA ILE A 320 -6.14 12.20 -11.39
C ILE A 320 -6.74 12.72 -12.70
N SER A 321 -7.38 11.86 -13.48
CA SER A 321 -7.92 12.21 -14.80
C SER A 321 -9.14 13.13 -14.74
N VAL A 322 -9.83 13.21 -13.60
CA VAL A 322 -11.00 14.07 -13.43
C VAL A 322 -10.74 15.31 -12.59
N ALA A 323 -9.51 15.48 -12.11
CA ALA A 323 -9.11 16.62 -11.29
C ALA A 323 -9.31 17.95 -12.03
N LYS A 324 -9.93 18.92 -11.37
CA LYS A 324 -10.23 20.26 -11.91
C LYS A 324 -9.38 21.37 -11.31
N ARG A 325 -8.98 21.24 -10.05
CA ARG A 325 -8.34 22.31 -9.25
C ARG A 325 -6.96 21.91 -8.75
N ARG A 326 -6.85 20.78 -8.04
CA ARG A 326 -5.60 20.32 -7.42
C ARG A 326 -5.44 18.80 -7.34
N ILE A 327 -4.19 18.37 -7.36
CA ILE A 327 -3.75 17.01 -7.06
C ILE A 327 -2.57 17.10 -6.10
N TRP A 328 -2.76 16.63 -4.87
CA TRP A 328 -1.70 16.62 -3.85
C TRP A 328 -1.34 15.18 -3.49
N ILE A 329 -0.04 14.85 -3.52
CA ILE A 329 0.48 13.51 -3.26
C ILE A 329 1.59 13.58 -2.22
N ALA A 330 1.50 12.78 -1.17
CA ALA A 330 2.61 12.46 -0.29
C ALA A 330 2.93 10.96 -0.43
N SER A 331 4.18 10.63 -0.74
CA SER A 331 4.61 9.23 -0.87
C SER A 331 6.09 9.10 -0.54
N PRO A 332 6.52 8.10 0.26
CA PRO A 332 7.95 7.85 0.49
C PRO A 332 8.67 7.48 -0.81
N TYR A 333 7.97 6.76 -1.70
CA TYR A 333 8.49 6.32 -2.99
C TYR A 333 7.59 6.83 -4.11
N PHE A 334 8.17 7.57 -5.05
CA PHE A 334 7.44 8.16 -6.17
C PHE A 334 8.03 7.64 -7.48
N ILE A 335 7.53 6.48 -7.91
CA ILE A 335 7.95 5.78 -9.13
C ILE A 335 6.66 5.47 -9.92
N PRO A 336 5.97 6.51 -10.43
CA PRO A 336 4.64 6.35 -11.01
C PRO A 336 4.68 5.42 -12.23
N ASP A 337 3.59 4.68 -12.44
CA ASP A 337 3.42 3.94 -13.69
C ASP A 337 3.25 4.93 -14.87
N PRO A 338 3.45 4.47 -16.13
CA PRO A 338 3.32 5.35 -17.30
C PRO A 338 1.99 6.10 -17.38
N SER A 339 0.89 5.49 -16.93
CA SER A 339 -0.46 6.08 -16.96
C SER A 339 -0.60 7.21 -15.94
N ILE A 340 -0.19 6.97 -14.69
CA ILE A 340 -0.16 8.00 -13.64
C ILE A 340 0.79 9.14 -14.02
N TYR A 341 1.99 8.82 -14.53
CA TYR A 341 2.94 9.81 -15.01
C TYR A 341 2.32 10.71 -16.09
N ALA A 342 1.66 10.12 -17.09
CA ALA A 342 0.99 10.87 -18.15
C ALA A 342 -0.21 11.68 -17.63
N GLY A 343 -0.98 11.13 -16.69
CA GLY A 343 -2.10 11.80 -16.04
C GLY A 343 -1.66 13.05 -15.28
N LEU A 344 -0.65 12.93 -14.42
CA LEU A 344 -0.08 14.07 -13.66
C LEU A 344 0.48 15.15 -14.60
N LYS A 345 1.20 14.73 -15.64
CA LYS A 345 1.73 15.64 -16.66
C LYS A 345 0.60 16.39 -17.37
N THR A 346 -0.44 15.68 -17.77
CA THR A 346 -1.58 16.26 -18.49
C THR A 346 -2.36 17.23 -17.61
N ALA A 347 -2.65 16.85 -16.36
CA ALA A 347 -3.30 17.72 -15.39
C ALA A 347 -2.52 19.02 -15.17
N ALA A 348 -1.21 18.94 -14.92
CA ALA A 348 -0.36 20.11 -14.70
C ALA A 348 -0.32 21.04 -15.92
N VAL A 349 -0.14 20.51 -17.12
CA VAL A 349 -0.17 21.29 -18.37
C VAL A 349 -1.54 21.94 -18.61
N SER A 350 -2.61 21.32 -18.12
CA SER A 350 -3.98 21.84 -18.22
C SER A 350 -4.32 22.90 -17.17
N GLY A 351 -3.36 23.25 -16.30
CA GLY A 351 -3.51 24.28 -15.26
C GLY A 351 -4.00 23.78 -13.91
N VAL A 352 -4.13 22.47 -13.71
CA VAL A 352 -4.42 21.88 -12.39
C VAL A 352 -3.17 22.01 -11.50
N GLU A 353 -3.34 22.45 -10.26
CA GLU A 353 -2.23 22.55 -9.31
C GLU A 353 -1.77 21.14 -8.87
N VAL A 354 -0.55 20.74 -9.20
CA VAL A 354 -0.01 19.45 -8.76
C VAL A 354 1.14 19.66 -7.79
N LYS A 355 0.98 19.21 -6.54
CA LYS A 355 2.02 19.26 -5.49
C LYS A 355 2.36 17.87 -5.01
N ILE A 356 3.65 17.54 -4.95
CA ILE A 356 4.12 16.22 -4.55
C ILE A 356 5.20 16.36 -3.48
N ILE A 357 4.97 15.76 -2.31
CA ILE A 357 5.95 15.67 -1.23
C ILE A 357 6.65 14.30 -1.29
N ILE A 358 7.97 14.35 -1.37
CA ILE A 358 8.86 13.17 -1.32
C ILE A 358 9.88 13.34 -0.18
N PRO A 359 10.51 12.26 0.31
CA PRO A 359 11.48 12.36 1.40
C PRO A 359 12.75 13.12 0.99
N TYR A 360 13.28 13.99 1.84
CA TYR A 360 14.64 14.53 1.67
C TYR A 360 15.69 13.43 1.91
N HIS A 361 15.61 12.78 3.08
CA HIS A 361 16.36 11.57 3.39
C HIS A 361 15.52 10.33 3.03
N SER A 362 16.17 9.29 2.48
CA SER A 362 15.49 8.05 2.12
C SER A 362 16.21 6.85 2.73
N ASP A 363 15.44 5.84 3.11
CA ASP A 363 15.89 4.54 3.59
C ASP A 363 16.47 3.65 2.47
N SER A 364 16.23 3.98 1.19
CA SER A 364 16.76 3.28 0.04
C SER A 364 17.31 4.23 -1.02
N ARG A 365 18.64 4.25 -1.17
CA ARG A 365 19.33 5.09 -2.17
C ARG A 365 18.89 4.78 -3.60
N LEU A 366 18.66 3.50 -3.92
CA LEU A 366 18.21 3.10 -5.26
C LEU A 366 16.81 3.65 -5.56
N VAL A 367 15.90 3.56 -4.60
CA VAL A 367 14.52 4.03 -4.74
C VAL A 367 14.46 5.56 -4.80
N LYS A 368 15.30 6.27 -4.04
CA LYS A 368 15.44 7.73 -4.16
C LYS A 368 15.95 8.14 -5.54
N LEU A 369 16.97 7.48 -6.08
CA LEU A 369 17.48 7.75 -7.43
C LEU A 369 16.42 7.48 -8.51
N ALA A 370 15.68 6.38 -8.38
CA ALA A 370 14.57 6.08 -9.28
C ALA A 370 13.47 7.15 -9.19
N SER A 371 13.12 7.60 -7.99
CA SER A 371 12.11 8.65 -7.78
C SER A 371 12.55 9.99 -8.41
N LEU A 372 13.79 10.41 -8.16
CA LEU A 372 14.36 11.64 -8.72
C LEU A 372 14.41 11.63 -10.26
N SER A 373 14.46 10.45 -10.89
CA SER A 373 14.48 10.31 -12.35
C SER A 373 13.20 10.77 -13.07
N TYR A 374 12.09 10.94 -12.33
CA TYR A 374 10.81 11.45 -12.85
C TYR A 374 10.58 12.93 -12.55
N VAL A 375 11.34 13.50 -11.61
CA VAL A 375 11.09 14.85 -11.05
C VAL A 375 11.34 15.93 -12.09
N GLU A 376 12.45 15.88 -12.84
CA GLU A 376 12.78 16.91 -13.82
C GLU A 376 11.71 17.05 -14.91
N ASP A 377 11.28 15.92 -15.50
CA ASP A 377 10.30 15.91 -16.59
C ASP A 377 8.93 16.44 -16.13
N LEU A 378 8.50 16.09 -14.90
CA LEU A 378 7.22 16.54 -14.34
C LEU A 378 7.28 18.01 -13.90
N MET A 379 8.40 18.48 -13.35
CA MET A 379 8.56 19.90 -13.02
C MET A 379 8.50 20.79 -14.28
N GLN A 380 9.05 20.33 -15.40
CA GLN A 380 8.92 21.04 -16.68
C GLN A 380 7.46 21.15 -17.16
N ALA A 381 6.60 20.23 -16.74
CA ALA A 381 5.17 20.24 -17.03
C ALA A 381 4.34 21.09 -16.05
N GLY A 382 4.96 21.66 -15.01
CA GLY A 382 4.28 22.50 -14.02
C GLY A 382 4.03 21.82 -12.66
N VAL A 383 4.44 20.56 -12.48
CA VAL A 383 4.32 19.87 -11.18
C VAL A 383 5.32 20.45 -10.18
N GLN A 384 4.86 20.73 -8.96
CA GLN A 384 5.71 21.21 -7.88
C GLN A 384 6.13 20.05 -6.97
N PHE A 385 7.44 19.88 -6.78
CA PHE A 385 7.98 18.88 -5.86
C PHE A 385 8.56 19.53 -4.61
N TYR A 386 8.28 18.92 -3.46
CA TYR A 386 8.77 19.33 -2.15
C TYR A 386 9.51 18.17 -1.50
N GLU A 387 10.68 18.43 -0.93
CA GLU A 387 11.43 17.46 -0.13
C GLU A 387 11.13 17.68 1.35
N TYR A 388 10.55 16.69 2.03
CA TYR A 388 10.25 16.76 3.45
C TYR A 388 11.54 16.72 4.28
N THR A 389 11.78 17.76 5.09
CA THR A 389 13.09 17.98 5.74
C THR A 389 13.12 17.70 7.24
N LYS A 390 11.97 17.66 7.91
CA LYS A 390 11.88 17.40 9.36
C LYS A 390 12.27 15.96 9.77
N GLY A 391 12.32 15.05 8.81
CA GLY A 391 12.73 13.66 9.00
C GLY A 391 12.37 12.82 7.79
N PHE A 392 11.68 11.69 7.99
CA PHE A 392 11.24 10.79 6.92
C PHE A 392 9.72 10.86 6.74
N ILE A 393 9.26 11.26 5.56
CA ILE A 393 7.84 11.18 5.20
C ILE A 393 7.52 9.79 4.65
N HIS A 394 6.72 9.04 5.39
CA HIS A 394 6.25 7.72 5.05
C HIS A 394 4.73 7.70 4.79
N ALA A 395 4.07 8.86 4.77
CA ALA A 395 2.66 8.98 4.40
C ALA A 395 2.40 8.50 2.96
N LYS A 396 1.25 7.85 2.73
CA LYS A 396 0.72 7.48 1.40
C LYS A 396 -0.64 8.12 1.23
N VAL A 397 -0.61 9.37 0.79
CA VAL A 397 -1.79 10.22 0.70
C VAL A 397 -1.92 10.74 -0.73
N LEU A 398 -3.12 10.64 -1.28
CA LEU A 398 -3.56 11.29 -2.51
C LEU A 398 -4.79 12.13 -2.17
N ILE A 399 -4.79 13.40 -2.55
CA ILE A 399 -5.94 14.30 -2.43
C ILE A 399 -6.20 14.84 -3.82
N VAL A 400 -7.45 14.73 -4.29
CA VAL A 400 -7.89 15.27 -5.56
C VAL A 400 -9.04 16.23 -5.29
N ASP A 401 -8.82 17.51 -5.61
CA ASP A 401 -9.75 18.61 -5.37
C ASP A 401 -10.27 18.63 -3.92
N ASP A 402 -11.55 18.91 -3.73
CA ASP A 402 -12.34 18.54 -2.56
C ASP A 402 -13.18 17.28 -2.85
N LEU A 403 -12.84 16.53 -3.90
CA LEU A 403 -13.61 15.39 -4.41
C LEU A 403 -13.37 14.14 -3.57
N LEU A 404 -12.10 13.75 -3.38
CA LEU A 404 -11.75 12.59 -2.57
C LEU A 404 -10.34 12.70 -2.02
N ALA A 405 -10.10 11.96 -0.94
CA ALA A 405 -8.77 11.71 -0.41
C ALA A 405 -8.57 10.23 -0.14
N SER A 406 -7.33 9.77 -0.21
CA SER A 406 -6.96 8.38 0.01
C SER A 406 -5.87 8.27 1.07
N VAL A 407 -6.03 7.37 2.04
CA VAL A 407 -5.01 7.02 3.04
C VAL A 407 -4.86 5.51 3.08
N GLY A 408 -3.63 5.01 2.99
CA GLY A 408 -3.44 3.58 2.94
C GLY A 408 -1.99 3.12 3.05
N THR A 409 -1.77 1.90 2.58
CA THR A 409 -0.48 1.23 2.67
C THR A 409 0.40 1.43 1.45
N ALA A 410 -0.20 1.85 0.34
CA ALA A 410 0.38 1.73 -0.97
C ALA A 410 1.12 2.98 -1.41
N ASN A 411 2.38 2.82 -1.78
CA ASN A 411 3.17 3.92 -2.31
C ASN A 411 2.72 4.27 -3.73
N MET A 412 3.10 5.46 -4.19
CA MET A 412 2.99 5.87 -5.58
C MET A 412 4.08 5.21 -6.45
N ASP A 413 4.20 3.88 -6.41
CA ASP A 413 5.21 3.08 -7.11
C ASP A 413 4.64 1.83 -7.83
N MET A 414 5.41 1.33 -8.81
CA MET A 414 5.00 0.18 -9.62
C MET A 414 4.87 -1.11 -8.80
N ARG A 415 5.66 -1.27 -7.73
CA ARG A 415 5.56 -2.42 -6.83
C ARG A 415 4.22 -2.47 -6.10
N SER A 416 3.78 -1.37 -5.50
CA SER A 416 2.51 -1.26 -4.79
C SER A 416 1.33 -1.48 -5.76
N PHE A 417 1.43 -0.93 -6.97
CA PHE A 417 0.36 -1.08 -7.98
C PHE A 417 0.18 -2.49 -8.54
N PHE A 418 1.26 -3.27 -8.67
CA PHE A 418 1.20 -4.49 -9.49
C PHE A 418 1.63 -5.78 -8.77
N TYR A 419 2.24 -5.70 -7.59
CA TYR A 419 2.90 -6.85 -6.96
C TYR A 419 2.48 -7.08 -5.52
N ASN A 420 2.44 -6.03 -4.71
CA ASN A 420 2.07 -6.14 -3.31
C ASN A 420 0.57 -6.36 -3.14
N PHE A 421 0.20 -7.02 -2.05
CA PHE A 421 -1.14 -6.90 -1.50
C PHE A 421 -1.17 -5.57 -0.75
N GLU A 422 -2.05 -4.67 -1.18
CA GLU A 422 -2.17 -3.31 -0.67
C GLU A 422 -3.63 -3.03 -0.31
N MET A 423 -3.83 -1.97 0.47
CA MET A 423 -5.16 -1.43 0.72
C MET A 423 -5.11 0.09 0.96
N THR A 424 -6.23 0.75 0.72
CA THR A 424 -6.39 2.18 0.91
C THR A 424 -7.83 2.48 1.24
N ALA A 425 -8.07 3.32 2.25
CA ALA A 425 -9.38 3.89 2.50
C ALA A 425 -9.54 5.15 1.65
N LEU A 426 -10.63 5.23 0.90
CA LEU A 426 -11.07 6.44 0.22
C LEU A 426 -12.08 7.15 1.12
N LEU A 427 -11.86 8.43 1.31
CA LEU A 427 -12.69 9.34 2.08
C LEU A 427 -13.31 10.34 1.10
N PHE A 428 -14.62 10.49 1.15
CA PHE A 428 -15.36 11.32 0.20
C PHE A 428 -15.89 12.60 0.83
N ASP A 429 -16.20 12.60 2.12
CA ASP A 429 -16.77 13.75 2.82
C ASP A 429 -15.78 14.91 2.93
N GLN A 430 -16.32 16.13 2.79
CA GLN A 430 -15.54 17.35 2.74
C GLN A 430 -14.70 17.58 4.01
N GLU A 431 -15.22 17.20 5.19
CA GLU A 431 -14.50 17.36 6.46
C GLU A 431 -13.24 16.49 6.50
N ALA A 432 -13.35 15.22 6.12
CA ALA A 432 -12.23 14.29 6.05
C ALA A 432 -11.17 14.72 5.01
N VAL A 433 -11.61 15.13 3.82
CA VAL A 433 -10.72 15.67 2.77
C VAL A 433 -10.01 16.95 3.24
N SER A 434 -10.74 17.85 3.91
CA SER A 434 -10.18 19.09 4.47
C SER A 434 -9.21 18.83 5.62
N ARG A 435 -9.47 17.82 6.46
CA ARG A 435 -8.56 17.38 7.53
C ARG A 435 -7.21 16.94 6.97
N LEU A 436 -7.21 16.13 5.92
CA LEU A 436 -5.99 15.67 5.24
C LEU A 436 -5.30 16.78 4.46
N SER A 437 -6.07 17.70 3.86
CA SER A 437 -5.52 18.88 3.20
C SER A 437 -4.73 19.77 4.16
N ARG A 438 -5.25 19.99 5.38
CA ARG A 438 -4.53 20.73 6.44
C ARG A 438 -3.25 20.03 6.88
N ASP A 439 -3.27 18.70 7.01
CA ASP A 439 -2.06 17.93 7.32
C ASP A 439 -1.02 18.05 6.20
N PHE A 440 -1.45 18.00 4.93
CA PHE A 440 -0.56 18.16 3.78
C PHE A 440 0.07 19.56 3.73
N GLU A 441 -0.70 20.61 3.99
CA GLU A 441 -0.18 21.98 4.07
C GLU A 441 0.83 22.15 5.21
N GLN A 442 0.60 21.51 6.36
CA GLN A 442 1.58 21.48 7.43
C GLN A 442 2.86 20.74 7.00
N ASP A 443 2.72 19.63 6.27
CA ASP A 443 3.88 18.90 5.74
C ASP A 443 4.65 19.74 4.70
N LEU A 444 3.98 20.62 3.94
CA LEU A 444 4.64 21.60 3.06
C LEU A 444 5.50 22.61 3.84
N ASN A 445 5.03 23.07 5.02
CA ASN A 445 5.79 23.98 5.87
C ASN A 445 7.08 23.34 6.40
N ASP A 446 7.07 22.02 6.61
CA ASP A 446 8.22 21.21 7.02
C ASP A 446 9.07 20.72 5.81
N SER A 447 8.77 21.21 4.60
CA SER A 447 9.40 20.80 3.34
C SER A 447 10.11 21.93 2.62
N ARG A 448 11.10 21.55 1.80
CA ARG A 448 11.81 22.46 0.88
C ARG A 448 11.32 22.25 -0.55
N LEU A 449 10.91 23.32 -1.22
CA LEU A 449 10.61 23.27 -2.66
C LEU A 449 11.86 22.89 -3.47
N ILE A 450 11.72 21.94 -4.39
CA ILE A 450 12.76 21.63 -5.39
C ILE A 450 12.71 22.70 -6.47
N VAL A 451 13.73 23.56 -6.53
CA VAL A 451 13.82 24.61 -7.53
C VAL A 451 14.29 24.02 -8.87
N PRO A 452 13.51 24.13 -9.98
CA PRO A 452 13.84 23.47 -11.24
C PRO A 452 15.23 23.83 -11.80
N ARG A 453 15.64 25.10 -11.69
CA ARG A 453 16.95 25.58 -12.16
C ARG A 453 18.11 24.97 -11.37
N GLU A 454 17.93 24.73 -10.08
CA GLU A 454 18.94 24.11 -9.22
C GLU A 454 19.01 22.60 -9.48
N PHE A 455 17.84 21.95 -9.56
CA PHE A 455 17.75 20.53 -9.85
C PHE A 455 18.36 20.16 -11.21
N ALA A 456 18.20 21.00 -12.23
CA ALA A 456 18.81 20.81 -13.54
C ALA A 456 20.36 20.86 -13.53
N ARG A 457 20.96 21.53 -12.52
CA ARG A 457 22.43 21.68 -12.36
C ARG A 457 23.10 20.52 -11.64
N ARG A 458 22.35 19.49 -11.23
CA ARG A 458 22.91 18.28 -10.60
C ARG A 458 23.99 17.61 -11.46
N SER A 459 24.94 16.95 -10.80
CA SER A 459 26.14 16.40 -11.45
C SER A 459 25.80 15.37 -12.53
N ARG A 460 26.67 15.24 -13.54
CA ARG A 460 26.53 14.22 -14.60
C ARG A 460 26.48 12.80 -14.02
N LEU A 461 27.23 12.55 -12.94
CA LEU A 461 27.22 11.27 -12.23
C LEU A 461 25.84 10.98 -11.64
N GLN A 462 25.22 11.96 -10.99
CA GLN A 462 23.88 11.83 -10.43
C GLN A 462 22.84 11.57 -11.54
N LYS A 463 22.87 12.34 -12.64
CA LYS A 463 21.98 12.12 -13.79
C LYS A 463 22.13 10.71 -14.37
N GLY A 464 23.36 10.22 -14.51
CA GLY A 464 23.63 8.85 -14.95
C GLY A 464 23.05 7.80 -14.00
N ALA A 465 23.20 7.99 -12.69
CA ALA A 465 22.67 7.09 -11.67
C ALA A 465 21.13 7.07 -11.66
N GLU A 466 20.47 8.23 -11.81
CA GLU A 466 19.01 8.35 -11.94
C GLU A 466 18.50 7.60 -13.18
N LEU A 467 19.17 7.72 -14.32
CA LEU A 467 18.81 6.99 -15.56
C LEU A 467 18.92 5.48 -15.39
N VAL A 468 20.00 4.99 -14.78
CA VAL A 468 20.16 3.55 -14.51
C VAL A 468 19.09 3.07 -13.53
N ALA A 469 18.78 3.85 -12.50
CA ALA A 469 17.72 3.52 -11.55
C ALA A 469 16.33 3.48 -12.22
N ARG A 470 16.05 4.39 -13.17
CA ARG A 470 14.80 4.44 -13.95
C ARG A 470 14.57 3.16 -14.78
N LEU A 471 15.63 2.53 -15.27
CA LEU A 471 15.52 1.24 -15.97
C LEU A 471 15.05 0.11 -15.05
N LEU A 472 15.28 0.25 -13.74
CA LEU A 472 14.87 -0.72 -12.72
C LEU A 472 13.50 -0.42 -12.11
N SER A 473 12.90 0.75 -12.38
CA SER A 473 11.57 1.14 -11.88
C SER A 473 10.48 0.05 -11.97
N PRO A 474 10.38 -0.76 -13.05
CA PRO A 474 9.34 -1.82 -13.13
C PRO A 474 9.47 -2.95 -12.09
N LEU A 475 10.60 -3.00 -11.39
CA LEU A 475 10.93 -3.96 -10.33
C LEU A 475 10.89 -3.32 -8.93
N LEU A 476 10.78 -1.99 -8.87
CA LEU A 476 10.84 -1.18 -7.64
C LEU A 476 9.47 -0.82 -7.10
#